data_AF-A0A7Y2UAG1-F1
#
_entry.id   AF-A0A7Y2UAG1-F1
#
_cell.length_a   1.000
_cell.length_b   1.000
_cell.length_c   1.000
_cell.angle_alpha   90.00
_cell.angle_beta   90.00
_cell.angle_gamma   90.00
#
_symmetry.space_group_name_H-M   'P 1'
#
loop_
_entity.id
_entity.type
_entity.pdbx_description
1 polymer ?
#
loop_
_entity_poly.entity_id
_entity_poly.type
_entity_poly.pdbx_seq_one_letter_code
_entity_poly.pdbx_strand_id
1 'polypeptide(L)'
;VTVDLDDPVTDTKADITATVSAGTYYLLVTGVGNTVTPYSDYASLGQYFINGSVPPASVDETAPTPNPMAWALAPVATSYDAITMTASTAVDDISSVQYNFQCTVGGSGCSNSGWQSSTSYTATGLSPSTSYTYQVSAKDEAGNTTAPSATASAVTAAPPPPPLTPTGLNAAASSENSIDLVWTDNASTETGYRLERSDGGQNNFTTIANLPVDANSFVDSGLEADTTYDYRVAATGSFSDSGYATASGTTDAPPPYSNFFANGETAVAGTVSGTFTNTRNDDGSSQSITERESGGKPANRHTYLEHRWSFNISAGATVTVHANAWSGGSTDGDTFDFEYSLNNGGFQRLFNVSSGAETNFQSAVIPGTPSGAVTIRVIDTDQGRGNREKNTVYVDHLYIQVGTPSSDPPIGDPSGLSAEAVSFNQIDLSWTDGTENETGFTLDRSLDNSNWDQLADLPAGSTGYTDSGLNAETTYYYRVQAYNPNGFSAYTSASATTPVEPAVTLVLSASGYKSKGKHGVNLSWTGSSDVDVYRDDELQATVSGTAYDDFIGAKGGATYTHKVCQQGSTTVCSNVTTTVF
;
A
#
# COMPACT_ATOMS: atom_id res chain seq x y z
N VAL A 1 -7.63 73.30 -0.09
CA VAL A 1 -6.57 73.86 0.78
C VAL A 1 -7.13 75.14 1.35
N THR A 2 -7.27 75.24 2.67
CA THR A 2 -7.62 76.51 3.33
C THR A 2 -6.31 77.08 3.84
N VAL A 3 -5.98 78.32 3.46
CA VAL A 3 -4.80 79.04 3.95
C VAL A 3 -5.31 80.10 4.91
N ASP A 4 -4.82 80.08 6.14
CA ASP A 4 -5.07 81.12 7.13
C ASP A 4 -3.81 82.01 7.19
N LEU A 5 -4.00 83.34 7.16
CA LEU A 5 -2.90 84.31 7.22
C LEU A 5 -2.94 84.99 8.60
N ASP A 6 -1.87 84.87 9.36
CA ASP A 6 -1.80 85.32 10.76
C ASP A 6 -1.64 86.86 10.93
N ASP A 7 -1.23 87.62 9.90
CA ASP A 7 -1.07 89.09 9.99
C ASP A 7 -1.42 89.83 8.68
N PRO A 8 -2.49 90.65 8.63
CA PRO A 8 -2.95 91.35 7.43
C PRO A 8 -2.14 92.62 7.08
N VAL A 9 -1.09 92.98 7.82
CA VAL A 9 -0.33 94.22 7.56
C VAL A 9 1.03 93.97 6.89
N THR A 10 1.64 92.80 7.08
CA THR A 10 3.01 92.54 6.58
C THR A 10 3.15 91.32 5.67
N ASP A 11 2.14 90.45 5.60
CA ASP A 11 2.20 89.27 4.74
C ASP A 11 1.53 89.52 3.39
N THR A 12 2.33 89.78 2.36
CA THR A 12 1.83 90.06 1.00
C THR A 12 1.80 88.84 0.09
N LYS A 13 2.08 87.62 0.60
CA LYS A 13 2.20 86.43 -0.25
C LYS A 13 1.62 85.17 0.41
N ALA A 14 0.51 84.66 -0.14
CA ALA A 14 0.01 83.32 0.15
C ALA A 14 0.38 82.36 -1.00
N ASP A 15 1.09 81.27 -0.69
CA ASP A 15 1.42 80.22 -1.65
C ASP A 15 0.46 79.03 -1.49
N ILE A 16 -0.18 78.61 -2.59
CA ILE A 16 -1.02 77.40 -2.64
C ILE A 16 -0.33 76.39 -3.55
N THR A 17 -0.03 75.20 -3.02
CA THR A 17 0.55 74.09 -3.79
C THR A 17 -0.37 72.88 -3.72
N ALA A 18 -0.69 72.29 -4.88
CA ALA A 18 -1.48 71.06 -4.98
C ALA A 18 -1.09 70.25 -6.22
N THR A 19 -1.07 68.93 -6.12
CA THR A 19 -0.91 68.01 -7.25
C THR A 19 -2.29 67.69 -7.82
N VAL A 20 -2.50 67.95 -9.12
CA VAL A 20 -3.78 67.76 -9.80
C VAL A 20 -3.60 67.01 -11.13
N SER A 21 -4.63 66.32 -11.60
CA SER A 21 -4.68 65.69 -12.92
C SER A 21 -4.88 66.74 -14.04
N ALA A 22 -4.83 66.32 -15.32
CA ALA A 22 -5.03 67.24 -16.43
C ALA A 22 -6.50 67.72 -16.50
N GLY A 23 -6.73 69.04 -16.52
CA GLY A 23 -8.06 69.63 -16.58
C GLY A 23 -8.07 71.14 -16.30
N THR A 24 -9.26 71.75 -16.35
CA THR A 24 -9.48 73.16 -16.03
C THR A 24 -9.88 73.32 -14.55
N TYR A 25 -9.19 74.18 -13.82
CA TYR A 25 -9.44 74.41 -12.39
C TYR A 25 -9.72 75.89 -12.09
N TYR A 26 -10.50 76.14 -11.03
CA TYR A 26 -10.87 77.48 -10.56
C TYR A 26 -10.47 77.67 -9.10
N LEU A 27 -9.89 78.83 -8.77
CA LEU A 27 -9.57 79.22 -7.39
C LEU A 27 -10.61 80.24 -6.90
N LEU A 28 -11.27 79.97 -5.77
CA LEU A 28 -12.17 80.91 -5.09
C LEU A 28 -11.50 81.46 -3.84
N VAL A 29 -11.43 82.79 -3.72
CA VAL A 29 -10.88 83.50 -2.55
C VAL A 29 -11.99 84.31 -1.90
N THR A 30 -12.24 84.10 -0.61
CA THR A 30 -13.27 84.81 0.17
C THR A 30 -12.63 85.55 1.34
N GLY A 31 -12.90 86.86 1.47
CA GLY A 31 -12.43 87.68 2.60
C GLY A 31 -13.58 88.07 3.54
N VAL A 32 -13.29 88.25 4.83
CA VAL A 32 -14.24 88.77 5.84
C VAL A 32 -13.71 90.13 6.33
N GLY A 33 -14.41 91.22 6.02
CA GLY A 33 -13.98 92.57 6.40
C GLY A 33 -14.17 92.88 7.89
N ASN A 34 -13.20 93.53 8.53
CA ASN A 34 -13.34 94.10 9.88
C ASN A 34 -13.54 95.64 9.85
N THR A 35 -13.98 96.22 10.96
CA THR A 35 -14.64 97.55 11.04
C THR A 35 -13.72 98.78 11.17
N VAL A 36 -12.48 98.76 10.67
CA VAL A 36 -11.54 99.89 10.85
C VAL A 36 -11.43 100.79 9.60
N THR A 37 -11.64 102.09 9.77
CA THR A 37 -11.42 103.18 8.79
C THR A 37 -10.04 103.83 9.00
N PRO A 38 -9.31 104.28 7.94
CA PRO A 38 -9.66 104.26 6.52
C PRO A 38 -8.97 103.07 5.82
N TYR A 39 -9.66 101.95 5.64
CA TYR A 39 -9.17 100.92 4.73
C TYR A 39 -9.42 101.34 3.28
N SER A 40 -8.40 101.19 2.44
CA SER A 40 -8.53 101.23 0.99
C SER A 40 -9.33 100.01 0.53
N ASP A 41 -10.35 100.27 -0.27
CA ASP A 41 -11.19 99.37 -1.06
C ASP A 41 -10.46 98.54 -2.14
N TYR A 42 -9.16 98.34 -2.02
CA TYR A 42 -8.33 97.79 -3.10
C TYR A 42 -8.08 96.27 -3.07
N ALA A 43 -8.95 95.50 -2.44
CA ALA A 43 -8.84 94.03 -2.46
C ALA A 43 -10.10 93.27 -2.94
N SER A 44 -11.13 93.92 -3.51
CA SER A 44 -12.34 93.19 -3.91
C SER A 44 -12.91 93.45 -5.32
N LEU A 45 -12.24 94.20 -6.22
CA LEU A 45 -12.81 94.47 -7.56
C LEU A 45 -11.87 94.28 -8.76
N GLY A 46 -10.71 93.62 -8.59
CA GLY A 46 -9.90 93.16 -9.71
C GLY A 46 -10.13 91.68 -10.01
N GLN A 47 -10.64 91.32 -11.19
CA GLN A 47 -10.52 89.95 -11.70
C GLN A 47 -9.05 89.71 -12.07
N TYR A 48 -8.35 88.88 -11.30
CA TYR A 48 -7.01 88.41 -11.68
C TYR A 48 -7.15 87.08 -12.41
N PHE A 49 -6.67 87.03 -13.65
CA PHE A 49 -6.51 85.80 -14.41
C PHE A 49 -5.04 85.40 -14.39
N ILE A 50 -4.72 84.25 -13.79
CA ILE A 50 -3.44 83.59 -14.02
C ILE A 50 -3.73 82.47 -15.02
N ASN A 51 -3.20 82.62 -16.23
CA ASN A 51 -3.30 81.60 -17.26
C ASN A 51 -1.96 80.87 -17.31
N GLY A 52 -1.98 79.55 -17.09
CA GLY A 52 -0.82 78.69 -17.25
C GLY A 52 -1.23 77.40 -17.96
N SER A 53 -0.56 77.07 -19.05
CA SER A 53 -0.68 75.76 -19.69
C SER A 53 0.42 74.84 -19.16
N VAL A 54 0.03 73.67 -18.66
CA VAL A 54 0.98 72.54 -18.58
C VAL A 54 1.14 72.06 -20.03
N PRO A 55 2.33 72.09 -20.63
CA PRO A 55 2.51 71.52 -21.97
C PRO A 55 2.06 70.05 -21.94
N PRO A 56 1.42 69.53 -23.00
CA PRO A 56 1.22 68.09 -23.10
C PRO A 56 2.60 67.41 -22.96
N ALA A 57 2.65 66.27 -22.28
CA ALA A 57 3.86 65.44 -22.26
C ALA A 57 4.33 65.27 -23.71
N SER A 58 5.62 65.46 -23.97
CA SER A 58 6.21 65.19 -25.27
C SER A 58 5.84 63.76 -25.66
N VAL A 59 5.06 63.62 -26.74
CA VAL A 59 4.75 62.30 -27.29
C VAL A 59 6.07 61.70 -27.73
N ASP A 60 6.36 60.51 -27.24
CA ASP A 60 7.55 59.76 -27.63
C ASP A 60 7.30 59.13 -29.01
N GLU A 61 8.05 59.59 -30.00
CA GLU A 61 7.98 59.14 -31.40
C GLU A 61 9.24 58.38 -31.83
N THR A 62 10.21 58.19 -30.92
CA THR A 62 11.51 57.61 -31.25
C THR A 62 11.60 56.18 -30.78
N ALA A 63 12.04 55.28 -31.64
CA ALA A 63 12.28 53.89 -31.24
C ALA A 63 13.56 53.74 -30.39
N PRO A 64 13.63 52.69 -29.55
CA PRO A 64 14.83 52.39 -28.76
C PRO A 64 16.11 52.27 -29.60
N THR A 65 17.27 52.57 -29.01
CA THR A 65 18.59 52.44 -29.64
C THR A 65 19.33 51.23 -29.04
N PRO A 66 19.92 50.33 -29.84
CA PRO A 66 20.21 50.45 -31.28
C PRO A 66 19.03 50.13 -32.20
N ASN A 67 18.96 50.84 -33.33
CA ASN A 67 18.00 50.62 -34.41
C ASN A 67 18.74 50.60 -35.77
N PRO A 68 18.93 49.45 -36.43
CA PRO A 68 18.36 48.13 -36.14
C PRO A 68 18.97 47.48 -34.89
N MET A 69 18.22 46.54 -34.31
CA MET A 69 18.68 45.74 -33.18
C MET A 69 19.88 44.85 -33.53
N ALA A 70 20.63 44.41 -32.52
CA ALA A 70 21.79 43.53 -32.69
C ALA A 70 21.82 42.41 -31.64
N TRP A 71 22.58 41.34 -31.91
CA TRP A 71 22.77 40.21 -30.99
C TRP A 71 23.96 40.45 -30.06
N ALA A 72 23.76 40.30 -28.75
CA ALA A 72 24.87 40.15 -27.79
C ALA A 72 25.35 38.69 -27.76
N LEU A 73 24.43 37.74 -27.86
CA LEU A 73 24.67 36.33 -28.11
C LEU A 73 23.71 35.89 -29.22
N ALA A 74 24.25 35.59 -30.40
CA ALA A 74 23.47 34.96 -31.47
C ALA A 74 22.89 33.62 -30.98
N PRO A 75 21.82 33.09 -31.59
CA PRO A 75 21.25 31.80 -31.21
C PRO A 75 22.31 30.69 -31.12
N VAL A 76 22.29 29.95 -30.02
CA VAL A 76 23.14 28.78 -29.77
C VAL A 76 22.29 27.65 -29.19
N ALA A 77 22.42 26.44 -29.73
CA ALA A 77 21.75 25.26 -29.19
C ALA A 77 22.32 24.88 -27.83
N THR A 78 21.44 24.57 -26.89
CA THR A 78 21.79 24.15 -25.52
C THR A 78 21.44 22.69 -25.26
N SER A 79 20.53 22.12 -26.05
CA SER A 79 20.12 20.71 -26.02
C SER A 79 19.64 20.27 -27.42
N TYR A 80 19.08 19.08 -27.50
CA TYR A 80 18.39 18.58 -28.70
C TYR A 80 17.05 19.29 -28.96
N ASP A 81 16.51 20.03 -27.98
CA ASP A 81 15.20 20.67 -28.06
C ASP A 81 15.17 22.14 -27.61
N ALA A 82 16.34 22.75 -27.35
CA ALA A 82 16.41 24.11 -26.88
C ALA A 82 17.55 24.93 -27.50
N ILE A 83 17.24 26.19 -27.81
CA ILE A 83 18.17 27.22 -28.30
C ILE A 83 18.06 28.44 -27.39
N THR A 84 19.20 29.01 -26.99
CA THR A 84 19.26 30.25 -26.20
C THR A 84 19.88 31.38 -27.03
N MET A 85 19.43 32.61 -26.78
CA MET A 85 19.87 33.81 -27.50
C MET A 85 19.73 35.06 -26.63
N THR A 86 20.58 36.06 -26.86
CA THR A 86 20.57 37.32 -26.11
C THR A 86 20.68 38.51 -27.05
N ALA A 87 19.72 39.43 -26.98
CA ALA A 87 19.76 40.71 -27.68
C ALA A 87 20.78 41.65 -27.02
N SER A 88 21.34 42.56 -27.81
CA SER A 88 22.06 43.72 -27.25
C SER A 88 21.10 44.56 -26.42
N THR A 89 21.57 45.15 -25.33
CA THR A 89 20.75 46.05 -24.52
C THR A 89 20.37 47.28 -25.35
N ALA A 90 19.08 47.49 -25.52
CA ALA A 90 18.53 48.71 -26.06
C ALA A 90 18.12 49.66 -24.93
N VAL A 91 18.31 50.95 -25.18
CA VAL A 91 17.93 52.04 -24.28
C VAL A 91 16.99 52.98 -25.01
N ASP A 92 16.07 53.55 -24.26
CA ASP A 92 15.11 54.53 -24.71
C ASP A 92 15.31 55.82 -23.88
N ASP A 93 14.98 56.98 -24.44
CA ASP A 93 15.24 58.27 -23.80
C ASP A 93 14.19 58.64 -22.74
N ILE A 94 12.99 58.04 -22.83
CA ILE A 94 11.85 58.36 -21.95
C ILE A 94 11.41 57.15 -21.11
N SER A 95 11.42 55.95 -21.67
CA SER A 95 10.71 54.80 -21.10
C SER A 95 11.55 53.52 -21.01
N SER A 96 10.91 52.43 -20.57
CA SER A 96 11.54 51.11 -20.50
C SER A 96 11.37 50.34 -21.82
N VAL A 97 12.33 49.47 -22.12
CA VAL A 97 12.36 48.72 -23.38
C VAL A 97 11.91 47.27 -23.20
N GLN A 98 11.12 46.76 -24.15
CA GLN A 98 10.75 45.36 -24.29
C GLN A 98 11.33 44.76 -25.58
N TYR A 99 11.58 43.46 -25.60
CA TYR A 99 12.19 42.70 -26.68
C TYR A 99 11.26 41.61 -27.18
N ASN A 100 11.28 41.32 -28.48
CA ASN A 100 10.55 40.21 -29.08
C ASN A 100 11.47 39.43 -30.01
N PHE A 101 11.74 38.18 -29.64
CA PHE A 101 12.55 37.24 -30.41
C PHE A 101 11.63 36.48 -31.36
N GLN A 102 11.84 36.68 -32.66
CA GLN A 102 10.96 36.19 -33.70
C GLN A 102 11.61 35.02 -34.41
N CYS A 103 10.96 33.85 -34.40
CA CYS A 103 11.41 32.70 -35.17
C CYS A 103 10.91 32.85 -36.61
N THR A 104 11.82 32.94 -37.58
CA THR A 104 11.49 33.22 -38.98
C THR A 104 11.57 31.99 -39.88
N VAL A 105 12.39 31.00 -39.50
CA VAL A 105 12.51 29.70 -40.17
C VAL A 105 12.78 28.64 -39.12
N GLY A 106 12.10 27.49 -39.18
CA GLY A 106 12.32 26.38 -38.25
C GLY A 106 11.33 25.24 -38.43
N GLY A 107 11.50 24.18 -37.63
CA GLY A 107 10.56 23.05 -37.55
C GLY A 107 9.47 23.25 -36.48
N SER A 108 8.98 22.15 -35.91
CA SER A 108 8.05 22.21 -34.77
C SER A 108 8.65 23.01 -33.62
N GLY A 109 7.83 23.78 -32.89
CA GLY A 109 8.30 24.66 -31.82
C GLY A 109 8.88 26.01 -32.27
N CYS A 110 8.94 26.30 -33.57
CA CYS A 110 9.29 27.64 -34.06
C CYS A 110 8.19 28.64 -33.69
N SER A 111 8.42 29.43 -32.65
CA SER A 111 7.45 30.40 -32.13
C SER A 111 8.15 31.66 -31.63
N ASN A 112 7.47 32.79 -31.72
CA ASN A 112 7.96 34.06 -31.22
C ASN A 112 7.86 34.09 -29.69
N SER A 113 8.81 34.75 -29.02
CA SER A 113 8.80 34.87 -27.55
C SER A 113 7.65 35.73 -27.03
N GLY A 114 7.05 36.56 -27.90
CA GLY A 114 6.26 37.71 -27.46
C GLY A 114 7.16 38.82 -26.89
N TRP A 115 6.55 39.95 -26.52
CA TRP A 115 7.25 41.08 -25.92
C TRP A 115 7.59 40.80 -24.45
N GLN A 116 8.85 40.95 -24.07
CA GLN A 116 9.36 40.71 -22.72
C GLN A 116 10.41 41.75 -22.33
N SER A 117 10.58 42.04 -21.05
CA SER A 117 11.65 42.96 -20.57
C SER A 117 13.04 42.32 -20.59
N SER A 118 13.12 40.98 -20.59
CA SER A 118 14.39 40.24 -20.63
C SER A 118 15.10 40.41 -21.97
N THR A 119 16.40 40.66 -21.92
CA THR A 119 17.28 40.66 -23.10
C THR A 119 17.67 39.25 -23.55
N SER A 120 17.31 38.21 -22.81
CA SER A 120 17.59 36.82 -23.14
C SER A 120 16.31 36.00 -23.28
N TYR A 121 16.34 35.08 -24.24
CA TYR A 121 15.25 34.14 -24.51
C TYR A 121 15.82 32.75 -24.74
N THR A 122 15.14 31.73 -24.21
CA THR A 122 15.41 30.33 -24.50
C THR A 122 14.16 29.74 -25.13
N ALA A 123 14.27 29.38 -26.41
CA ALA A 123 13.23 28.63 -27.11
C ALA A 123 13.39 27.15 -26.76
N THR A 124 12.32 26.50 -26.31
CA THR A 124 12.28 25.08 -25.90
C THR A 124 11.23 24.32 -26.71
N GLY A 125 11.24 22.98 -26.65
CA GLY A 125 10.30 22.13 -27.40
C GLY A 125 10.59 22.11 -28.91
N LEU A 126 11.84 22.37 -29.29
CA LEU A 126 12.32 22.34 -30.66
C LEU A 126 12.57 20.90 -31.11
N SER A 127 12.50 20.66 -32.42
CA SER A 127 12.87 19.37 -33.01
C SER A 127 14.39 19.16 -32.98
N PRO A 128 14.90 17.95 -32.66
CA PRO A 128 16.32 17.62 -32.75
C PRO A 128 16.92 17.80 -34.14
N SER A 129 18.24 18.03 -34.21
CA SER A 129 19.00 18.15 -35.46
C SER A 129 18.38 19.10 -36.50
N THR A 130 17.68 20.13 -36.05
CA THR A 130 16.89 21.03 -36.90
C THR A 130 17.43 22.44 -36.79
N SER A 131 17.58 23.12 -37.93
CA SER A 131 18.01 24.52 -37.99
C SER A 131 16.85 25.46 -37.70
N TYR A 132 17.05 26.41 -36.79
CA TYR A 132 16.13 27.50 -36.49
C TYR A 132 16.81 28.84 -36.72
N THR A 133 16.07 29.80 -37.27
CA THR A 133 16.53 31.15 -37.59
C THR A 133 15.69 32.16 -36.82
N TYR A 134 16.37 33.09 -36.14
CA TYR A 134 15.76 34.12 -35.31
C TYR A 134 16.18 35.52 -35.74
N GLN A 135 15.30 36.48 -35.43
CA GLN A 135 15.54 37.93 -35.42
C GLN A 135 15.07 38.47 -34.07
N VAL A 136 15.57 39.62 -33.62
CA VAL A 136 15.03 40.31 -32.44
C VAL A 136 14.71 41.77 -32.76
N SER A 137 13.59 42.24 -32.23
CA SER A 137 13.16 43.64 -32.27
C SER A 137 12.93 44.15 -30.84
N ALA A 138 13.08 45.46 -30.64
CA ALA A 138 12.80 46.14 -29.39
C ALA A 138 11.66 47.16 -29.57
N LYS A 139 10.93 47.46 -28.49
CA LYS A 139 9.93 48.52 -28.43
C LYS A 139 9.98 49.27 -27.11
N ASP A 140 9.57 50.52 -27.13
CA ASP A 140 9.33 51.35 -25.96
C ASP A 140 7.89 51.18 -25.41
N GLU A 141 7.52 51.98 -24.41
CA GLU A 141 6.17 52.00 -23.83
C GLU A 141 5.14 52.74 -24.69
N ALA A 142 5.59 53.66 -25.57
CA ALA A 142 4.75 54.36 -26.53
C ALA A 142 4.38 53.49 -27.76
N GLY A 143 5.07 52.37 -27.94
CA GLY A 143 4.88 51.41 -29.02
C GLY A 143 5.77 51.64 -30.24
N ASN A 144 6.77 52.53 -30.19
CA ASN A 144 7.72 52.66 -31.30
C ASN A 144 8.65 51.45 -31.30
N THR A 145 8.92 50.90 -32.49
CA THR A 145 9.66 49.65 -32.65
C THR A 145 10.92 49.85 -33.47
N THR A 146 12.00 49.17 -33.09
CA THR A 146 13.24 49.13 -33.87
C THR A 146 13.04 48.32 -35.15
N ALA A 147 13.85 48.58 -36.17
CA ALA A 147 14.09 47.59 -37.23
C ALA A 147 14.68 46.30 -36.61
N PRO A 148 14.30 45.12 -37.14
CA PRO A 148 14.78 43.85 -36.61
C PRO A 148 16.29 43.69 -36.81
N SER A 149 16.90 42.88 -35.94
CA SER A 149 18.29 42.48 -36.12
C SER A 149 18.52 41.69 -37.42
N ALA A 150 19.78 41.56 -37.83
CA ALA A 150 20.15 40.54 -38.81
C ALA A 150 19.70 39.14 -38.33
N THR A 151 19.30 38.28 -39.28
CA THR A 151 18.95 36.89 -38.99
C THR A 151 20.17 36.13 -38.48
N ALA A 152 19.99 35.33 -37.45
CA ALA A 152 21.00 34.38 -36.99
C ALA A 152 20.36 33.02 -36.73
N SER A 153 21.12 31.94 -36.92
CA SER A 153 20.60 30.57 -36.88
C SER A 153 21.42 29.67 -35.99
N ALA A 154 20.77 28.68 -35.40
CA ALA A 154 21.40 27.56 -34.70
C ALA A 154 20.72 26.25 -35.08
N VAL A 155 21.48 25.16 -34.99
CA VAL A 155 20.98 23.80 -35.20
C VAL A 155 20.92 23.11 -33.85
N THR A 156 19.75 22.62 -33.44
CA THR A 156 19.62 21.81 -32.22
C THR A 156 20.50 20.57 -32.28
N ALA A 157 20.95 20.08 -31.13
CA ALA A 157 21.80 18.90 -31.08
C ALA A 157 21.09 17.63 -31.61
N ALA A 158 21.88 16.59 -31.88
CA ALA A 158 21.33 15.25 -32.07
C ALA A 158 20.61 14.79 -30.79
N PRO A 159 19.53 13.98 -30.90
CA PRO A 159 18.92 13.39 -29.72
C PRO A 159 19.94 12.52 -28.97
N PRO A 160 19.80 12.36 -27.65
CA PRO A 160 20.64 11.43 -26.90
C PRO A 160 20.48 10.01 -27.46
N PRO A 161 21.54 9.17 -27.43
CA PRO A 161 21.42 7.78 -27.83
C PRO A 161 20.41 7.06 -26.91
N PRO A 162 19.71 6.03 -27.41
CA PRO A 162 18.89 5.17 -26.56
C PRO A 162 19.76 4.48 -25.49
N PRO A 163 19.16 4.07 -24.36
CA PRO A 163 19.84 3.22 -23.38
C PRO A 163 20.36 1.92 -24.00
N LEU A 164 21.36 1.31 -23.36
CA LEU A 164 21.86 0.02 -23.79
C LEU A 164 20.80 -1.07 -23.56
N THR A 165 20.67 -1.96 -24.54
CA THR A 165 19.73 -3.08 -24.47
C THR A 165 20.08 -4.01 -23.31
N PRO A 166 19.11 -4.43 -22.48
CA PRO A 166 19.30 -5.52 -21.52
C PRO A 166 19.83 -6.77 -22.22
N THR A 167 20.53 -7.65 -21.51
CA THR A 167 21.00 -8.92 -22.08
C THR A 167 20.72 -10.08 -21.15
N GLY A 168 20.76 -11.31 -21.67
CA GLY A 168 20.61 -12.51 -20.84
C GLY A 168 19.27 -12.60 -20.13
N LEU A 169 18.19 -12.11 -20.76
CA LEU A 169 16.84 -12.36 -20.27
C LEU A 169 16.64 -13.89 -20.22
N ASN A 170 16.34 -14.40 -19.04
CA ASN A 170 15.99 -15.78 -18.77
C ASN A 170 14.56 -15.82 -18.22
N ALA A 171 13.77 -16.78 -18.70
CA ALA A 171 12.41 -17.03 -18.25
C ALA A 171 12.33 -18.48 -17.77
N ALA A 172 12.27 -18.68 -16.45
CA ALA A 172 12.23 -20.00 -15.83
C ALA A 172 10.88 -20.19 -15.13
N ALA A 173 10.21 -21.31 -15.37
CA ALA A 173 9.04 -21.65 -14.56
C ALA A 173 9.43 -21.78 -13.09
N SER A 174 8.62 -21.15 -12.25
CA SER A 174 8.66 -21.34 -10.80
C SER A 174 7.50 -22.21 -10.34
N SER A 175 6.36 -22.21 -11.05
CA SER A 175 5.22 -23.10 -10.79
C SER A 175 4.38 -23.39 -12.04
N GLU A 176 3.27 -24.11 -11.85
CA GLU A 176 2.21 -24.27 -12.86
C GLU A 176 1.56 -22.93 -13.24
N ASN A 177 1.70 -21.89 -12.42
CA ASN A 177 1.04 -20.60 -12.62
C ASN A 177 2.01 -19.41 -12.62
N SER A 178 3.33 -19.65 -12.58
CA SER A 178 4.31 -18.56 -12.47
C SER A 178 5.63 -18.82 -13.21
N ILE A 179 6.21 -17.73 -13.73
CA ILE A 179 7.52 -17.69 -14.39
C ILE A 179 8.36 -16.55 -13.78
N ASP A 180 9.58 -16.90 -13.37
CA ASP A 180 10.59 -15.96 -12.90
C ASP A 180 11.44 -15.45 -14.07
N LEU A 181 11.56 -14.12 -14.16
CA LEU A 181 12.31 -13.42 -15.18
C LEU A 181 13.52 -12.73 -14.57
N VAL A 182 14.69 -12.94 -15.15
CA VAL A 182 15.94 -12.31 -14.74
C VAL A 182 16.71 -11.85 -15.97
N TRP A 183 17.28 -10.65 -15.94
CA TRP A 183 18.14 -10.12 -17.01
C TRP A 183 19.35 -9.40 -16.45
N THR A 184 20.34 -9.16 -17.31
CA THR A 184 21.48 -8.28 -17.03
C THR A 184 21.12 -6.87 -17.48
N ASP A 185 21.20 -5.94 -16.54
CA ASP A 185 21.17 -4.52 -16.82
C ASP A 185 22.52 -4.06 -17.39
N ASN A 186 22.48 -3.42 -18.56
CA ASN A 186 23.64 -2.81 -19.20
C ASN A 186 23.49 -1.30 -19.36
N ALA A 187 22.34 -0.73 -19.00
CA ALA A 187 22.02 0.65 -19.22
C ALA A 187 22.59 1.52 -18.08
N SER A 188 22.86 2.80 -18.38
CA SER A 188 23.24 3.79 -17.35
C SER A 188 22.57 5.15 -17.59
N THR A 189 21.59 5.18 -18.49
CA THR A 189 20.90 6.39 -18.99
C THR A 189 19.39 6.16 -19.11
N GLU A 190 18.91 5.05 -18.59
CA GLU A 190 17.54 4.62 -18.56
C GLU A 190 16.75 5.35 -17.47
N THR A 191 15.44 5.39 -17.68
CA THR A 191 14.46 5.89 -16.72
C THR A 191 13.68 4.76 -16.05
N GLY A 192 13.96 3.51 -16.43
CA GLY A 192 13.30 2.29 -15.96
C GLY A 192 13.33 1.19 -17.02
N TYR A 193 12.49 0.16 -16.87
CA TYR A 193 12.35 -0.93 -17.87
C TYR A 193 10.88 -1.15 -18.20
N ARG A 194 10.61 -1.53 -19.45
CA ARG A 194 9.31 -2.02 -19.89
C ARG A 194 9.42 -3.51 -20.17
N LEU A 195 8.62 -4.28 -19.43
CA LEU A 195 8.49 -5.72 -19.59
C LEU A 195 7.17 -6.05 -20.28
N GLU A 196 7.26 -6.86 -21.33
CA GLU A 196 6.11 -7.24 -22.14
C GLU A 196 6.05 -8.76 -22.29
N ARG A 197 4.84 -9.28 -22.39
CA ARG A 197 4.54 -10.71 -22.55
C ARG A 197 3.58 -10.94 -23.70
N SER A 198 3.79 -12.03 -24.44
CA SER A 198 2.81 -12.61 -25.35
C SER A 198 2.27 -13.91 -24.76
N ASP A 199 0.95 -14.01 -24.63
CA ASP A 199 0.29 -15.22 -24.15
C ASP A 199 0.33 -16.33 -25.20
N GLY A 200 0.61 -17.56 -24.78
CA GLY A 200 0.55 -18.76 -25.62
C GLY A 200 1.52 -18.78 -26.82
N GLY A 201 2.64 -18.05 -26.74
CA GLY A 201 3.67 -18.04 -27.79
C GLY A 201 3.29 -17.32 -29.10
N GLN A 202 2.27 -16.45 -29.07
CA GLN A 202 1.65 -15.90 -30.30
C GLN A 202 2.27 -14.60 -30.83
N ASN A 203 3.45 -14.18 -30.35
CA ASN A 203 4.12 -12.92 -30.70
C ASN A 203 3.27 -11.63 -30.55
N ASN A 204 2.16 -11.69 -29.81
CA ASN A 204 1.28 -10.55 -29.52
C ASN A 204 1.61 -9.99 -28.13
N PHE A 205 2.61 -9.12 -28.07
CA PHE A 205 3.14 -8.61 -26.81
C PHE A 205 2.26 -7.50 -26.21
N THR A 206 2.01 -7.62 -24.90
CA THR A 206 1.35 -6.62 -24.05
C THR A 206 2.26 -6.25 -22.89
N THR A 207 2.23 -4.99 -22.45
CA THR A 207 3.02 -4.56 -21.29
C THR A 207 2.43 -5.14 -20.00
N ILE A 208 3.25 -5.92 -19.29
CA ILE A 208 2.88 -6.52 -18.01
C ILE A 208 3.48 -5.76 -16.82
N ALA A 209 4.59 -5.04 -17.04
CA ALA A 209 5.18 -4.20 -16.00
C ALA A 209 5.98 -3.01 -16.56
N ASN A 210 5.94 -1.89 -15.84
CA ASN A 210 6.91 -0.79 -15.95
C ASN A 210 7.72 -0.77 -14.66
N LEU A 211 9.00 -1.05 -14.75
CA LEU A 211 9.89 -1.27 -13.62
C LEU A 211 10.81 -0.06 -13.42
N PRO A 212 11.26 0.20 -12.17
CA PRO A 212 12.13 1.32 -11.87
C PRO A 212 13.53 1.16 -12.52
N VAL A 213 14.34 2.21 -12.41
CA VAL A 213 15.77 2.18 -12.76
C VAL A 213 16.48 1.03 -12.02
N ASP A 214 17.52 0.47 -12.61
CA ASP A 214 18.31 -0.66 -12.09
C ASP A 214 17.54 -1.99 -11.87
N ALA A 215 16.27 -2.10 -12.28
CA ALA A 215 15.52 -3.35 -12.16
C ALA A 215 16.12 -4.45 -13.06
N ASN A 216 16.29 -5.66 -12.49
CA ASN A 216 16.91 -6.79 -13.17
C ASN A 216 16.15 -8.12 -13.03
N SER A 217 14.98 -8.11 -12.37
CA SER A 217 14.14 -9.28 -12.20
C SER A 217 12.65 -8.94 -12.10
N PHE A 218 11.78 -9.91 -12.39
CA PHE A 218 10.33 -9.82 -12.24
C PHE A 218 9.72 -11.23 -12.09
N VAL A 219 8.69 -11.38 -11.25
CA VAL A 219 7.91 -12.63 -11.14
C VAL A 219 6.57 -12.40 -11.82
N ASP A 220 6.28 -13.19 -12.86
CA ASP A 220 5.00 -13.17 -13.56
C ASP A 220 4.12 -14.32 -13.03
N SER A 221 2.98 -13.99 -12.44
CA SER A 221 2.10 -14.93 -11.72
C SER A 221 0.69 -14.96 -12.31
N GLY A 222 -0.10 -15.99 -11.99
CA GLY A 222 -1.47 -16.14 -12.49
C GLY A 222 -1.54 -16.58 -13.95
N LEU A 223 -0.53 -17.36 -14.36
CA LEU A 223 -0.42 -17.96 -15.68
C LEU A 223 -1.20 -19.27 -15.74
N GLU A 224 -1.55 -19.69 -16.96
CA GLU A 224 -2.11 -21.01 -17.21
C GLU A 224 -1.01 -22.06 -17.17
N ALA A 225 -1.32 -23.23 -16.63
CA ALA A 225 -0.38 -24.36 -16.55
C ALA A 225 -0.05 -24.93 -17.94
N ASP A 226 1.11 -25.56 -18.06
CA ASP A 226 1.64 -26.16 -19.30
C ASP A 226 1.58 -25.20 -20.51
N THR A 227 1.74 -23.89 -20.26
CA THR A 227 1.57 -22.85 -21.27
C THR A 227 2.85 -22.08 -21.49
N THR A 228 3.24 -21.95 -22.76
CA THR A 228 4.43 -21.19 -23.14
C THR A 228 4.11 -19.71 -23.31
N TYR A 229 4.92 -18.86 -22.70
CA TYR A 229 4.87 -17.41 -22.78
C TYR A 229 6.16 -16.86 -23.36
N ASP A 230 6.04 -15.89 -24.28
CA ASP A 230 7.19 -15.15 -24.77
C ASP A 230 7.30 -13.82 -24.04
N TYR A 231 8.49 -13.50 -23.58
CA TYR A 231 8.82 -12.29 -22.85
C TYR A 231 9.79 -11.43 -23.63
N ARG A 232 9.66 -10.12 -23.46
CA ARG A 232 10.68 -9.17 -23.90
C ARG A 232 10.82 -7.99 -22.97
N VAL A 233 12.05 -7.54 -22.75
CA VAL A 233 12.38 -6.41 -21.88
C VAL A 233 13.22 -5.38 -22.63
N ALA A 234 12.88 -4.11 -22.47
CA ALA A 234 13.66 -2.97 -22.96
C ALA A 234 13.90 -1.96 -21.84
N ALA A 235 15.08 -1.35 -21.82
CA ALA A 235 15.36 -0.20 -20.97
C ALA A 235 14.66 1.03 -21.57
N THR A 236 13.91 1.77 -20.75
CA THR A 236 13.20 2.97 -21.18
C THR A 236 14.12 4.19 -21.13
N GLY A 237 14.07 5.05 -22.13
CA GLY A 237 14.92 6.24 -22.20
C GLY A 237 14.13 7.55 -22.20
N SER A 238 14.81 8.66 -21.93
CA SER A 238 14.18 10.00 -21.93
C SER A 238 13.72 10.48 -23.32
N PHE A 239 14.24 9.88 -24.39
CA PHE A 239 13.89 10.20 -25.78
C PHE A 239 13.41 8.96 -26.55
N SER A 240 14.10 7.83 -26.39
CA SER A 240 13.75 6.57 -27.03
C SER A 240 14.25 5.40 -26.18
N ASP A 241 13.54 4.27 -26.26
CA ASP A 241 13.90 3.04 -25.57
C ASP A 241 15.03 2.29 -26.27
N SER A 242 15.64 1.35 -25.56
CA SER A 242 16.58 0.39 -26.13
C SER A 242 15.93 -0.60 -27.10
N GLY A 243 16.74 -1.50 -27.68
CA GLY A 243 16.20 -2.75 -28.26
C GLY A 243 15.64 -3.67 -27.16
N TYR A 244 15.07 -4.79 -27.59
CA TYR A 244 14.54 -5.81 -26.67
C TYR A 244 15.52 -6.97 -26.48
N ALA A 245 15.68 -7.43 -25.24
CA ALA A 245 16.05 -8.82 -24.97
C ALA A 245 14.79 -9.69 -24.93
N THR A 246 14.87 -10.92 -25.40
CA THR A 246 13.73 -11.84 -25.53
C THR A 246 14.04 -13.18 -24.89
N ALA A 247 13.04 -13.80 -24.27
CA ALA A 247 13.09 -15.15 -23.75
C ALA A 247 11.71 -15.80 -23.86
N SER A 248 11.66 -17.12 -23.75
CA SER A 248 10.41 -17.86 -23.64
C SER A 248 10.50 -18.79 -22.44
N GLY A 249 9.42 -18.90 -21.69
CA GLY A 249 9.29 -19.85 -20.58
C GLY A 249 7.97 -20.60 -20.71
N THR A 250 7.95 -21.85 -20.26
CA THR A 250 6.74 -22.67 -20.21
C THR A 250 6.48 -22.97 -18.76
N THR A 251 5.32 -22.56 -18.24
CA THR A 251 4.87 -22.92 -16.88
C THR A 251 4.90 -24.43 -16.70
N ASP A 252 5.05 -24.88 -15.46
CA ASP A 252 5.02 -26.31 -15.19
C ASP A 252 3.67 -26.90 -15.59
N ALA A 253 3.69 -28.18 -15.98
CA ALA A 253 2.46 -28.91 -16.19
C ALA A 253 1.71 -29.03 -14.85
N PRO A 254 0.36 -28.98 -14.87
CA PRO A 254 -0.40 -29.15 -13.64
C PRO A 254 -0.08 -30.52 -13.02
N PRO A 255 -0.08 -30.65 -11.68
CA PRO A 255 0.24 -31.91 -11.03
C PRO A 255 -0.57 -33.06 -11.65
N PRO A 256 0.09 -34.19 -11.97
CA PRO A 256 -0.63 -35.31 -12.54
C PRO A 256 -1.79 -35.71 -11.61
N TYR A 257 -2.89 -36.17 -12.17
CA TYR A 257 -3.99 -36.69 -11.36
C TYR A 257 -4.39 -38.08 -11.84
N SER A 258 -4.98 -38.83 -10.92
CA SER A 258 -5.57 -40.14 -11.20
C SER A 258 -7.06 -40.11 -10.88
N ASN A 259 -7.88 -40.47 -11.86
CA ASN A 259 -9.32 -40.61 -11.68
C ASN A 259 -9.64 -42.04 -11.20
N PHE A 260 -10.23 -42.13 -10.03
CA PHE A 260 -10.73 -43.36 -9.44
C PHE A 260 -12.24 -43.43 -9.59
N PHE A 261 -12.71 -44.49 -10.23
CA PHE A 261 -14.14 -44.74 -10.41
C PHE A 261 -14.65 -45.71 -9.36
N ALA A 262 -15.98 -45.69 -9.13
CA ALA A 262 -16.60 -46.62 -8.20
C ALA A 262 -16.25 -48.06 -8.60
N ASN A 263 -15.86 -48.89 -7.62
CA ASN A 263 -15.52 -50.30 -7.83
C ASN A 263 -16.55 -51.26 -7.23
N GLY A 264 -17.58 -50.70 -6.58
CA GLY A 264 -18.70 -51.42 -6.03
C GLY A 264 -19.77 -50.45 -5.57
N GLU A 265 -20.94 -51.00 -5.26
CA GLU A 265 -22.06 -50.25 -4.71
C GLU A 265 -22.82 -51.05 -3.67
N THR A 266 -23.61 -50.36 -2.86
CA THR A 266 -24.51 -50.96 -1.88
C THR A 266 -25.82 -50.20 -1.87
N ALA A 267 -26.88 -50.85 -2.37
CA ALA A 267 -28.24 -50.33 -2.28
C ALA A 267 -28.78 -50.51 -0.85
N VAL A 268 -29.10 -49.41 -0.17
CA VAL A 268 -29.59 -49.42 1.22
C VAL A 268 -31.10 -49.17 1.27
N ALA A 269 -31.56 -48.09 0.62
CA ALA A 269 -32.97 -47.73 0.52
C ALA A 269 -33.27 -47.05 -0.83
N GLY A 270 -34.53 -47.11 -1.24
CA GLY A 270 -34.95 -46.76 -2.60
C GLY A 270 -34.91 -47.97 -3.55
N THR A 271 -35.29 -47.72 -4.80
CA THR A 271 -35.24 -48.66 -5.91
C THR A 271 -34.17 -48.15 -6.88
N VAL A 272 -33.13 -48.96 -7.08
CA VAL A 272 -32.02 -48.62 -7.97
C VAL A 272 -32.25 -49.28 -9.33
N SER A 273 -32.09 -48.50 -10.41
CA SER A 273 -32.07 -48.98 -11.78
C SER A 273 -30.72 -48.65 -12.42
N GLY A 274 -30.10 -49.62 -13.07
CA GLY A 274 -28.70 -49.54 -13.50
C GLY A 274 -27.73 -50.02 -12.42
N THR A 275 -26.45 -49.77 -12.62
CA THR A 275 -25.34 -50.19 -11.75
C THR A 275 -24.31 -49.09 -11.62
N PHE A 276 -23.36 -49.20 -10.68
CA PHE A 276 -22.26 -48.24 -10.56
C PHE A 276 -21.39 -48.11 -11.83
N THR A 277 -21.43 -49.06 -12.76
CA THR A 277 -20.74 -48.89 -14.05
C THR A 277 -21.43 -47.86 -14.95
N ASN A 278 -22.74 -47.65 -14.77
CA ASN A 278 -23.50 -46.60 -15.44
C ASN A 278 -23.24 -45.21 -14.87
N THR A 279 -22.47 -45.08 -13.78
CA THR A 279 -22.09 -43.76 -13.26
C THR A 279 -20.69 -43.35 -13.72
N ARG A 280 -20.05 -44.07 -14.65
CA ARG A 280 -18.59 -43.96 -14.84
C ARG A 280 -18.18 -42.89 -15.85
N ASN A 281 -18.74 -42.96 -17.05
CA ASN A 281 -18.35 -42.11 -18.17
C ASN A 281 -19.50 -41.15 -18.45
N ASP A 282 -19.20 -39.92 -18.83
CA ASP A 282 -20.23 -38.98 -19.29
C ASP A 282 -20.66 -39.39 -20.71
N ASP A 283 -21.48 -40.43 -20.78
CA ASP A 283 -21.91 -41.08 -22.01
C ASP A 283 -23.44 -41.07 -22.17
N GLY A 284 -24.14 -40.42 -21.24
CA GLY A 284 -25.59 -40.32 -21.21
C GLY A 284 -26.29 -41.57 -20.64
N SER A 285 -25.55 -42.61 -20.27
CA SER A 285 -26.05 -43.67 -19.40
C SER A 285 -25.95 -43.20 -17.95
N SER A 286 -27.06 -43.24 -17.20
CA SER A 286 -27.06 -42.89 -15.78
C SER A 286 -27.63 -44.01 -14.92
N GLN A 287 -27.23 -44.03 -13.65
CA GLN A 287 -27.92 -44.80 -12.62
C GLN A 287 -29.04 -43.94 -12.05
N SER A 288 -30.24 -44.50 -11.91
CA SER A 288 -31.35 -43.83 -11.24
C SER A 288 -31.70 -44.50 -9.92
N ILE A 289 -31.96 -43.68 -8.91
CA ILE A 289 -32.35 -44.13 -7.57
C ILE A 289 -33.65 -43.41 -7.22
N THR A 290 -34.75 -44.17 -7.18
CA THR A 290 -36.07 -43.67 -6.81
C THR A 290 -36.36 -43.98 -5.36
N GLU A 291 -36.88 -43.02 -4.61
CA GLU A 291 -37.23 -43.22 -3.22
C GLU A 291 -38.24 -44.36 -2.97
N ARG A 292 -38.21 -44.89 -1.74
CA ARG A 292 -39.23 -45.82 -1.26
C ARG A 292 -39.98 -45.24 -0.07
N GLU A 293 -41.24 -45.63 0.08
CA GLU A 293 -42.06 -45.22 1.22
C GLU A 293 -41.69 -46.04 2.48
N SER A 294 -41.64 -45.38 3.63
CA SER A 294 -41.39 -45.99 4.92
C SER A 294 -42.60 -46.79 5.44
N GLY A 295 -42.34 -47.67 6.41
CA GLY A 295 -43.35 -48.55 7.00
C GLY A 295 -44.23 -47.87 8.07
N GLY A 296 -45.28 -48.56 8.52
CA GLY A 296 -46.11 -48.14 9.65
C GLY A 296 -47.45 -47.49 9.27
N LYS A 297 -47.99 -46.65 10.16
CA LYS A 297 -49.29 -45.98 9.97
C LYS A 297 -49.19 -44.98 8.82
N PRO A 298 -50.16 -44.91 7.88
CA PRO A 298 -50.10 -44.01 6.72
C PRO A 298 -49.76 -42.55 7.04
N ALA A 299 -50.31 -42.01 8.13
CA ALA A 299 -50.04 -40.64 8.58
C ALA A 299 -48.62 -40.39 9.10
N ASN A 300 -47.80 -41.44 9.27
CA ASN A 300 -46.43 -41.37 9.79
C ASN A 300 -45.39 -41.73 8.73
N ARG A 301 -45.85 -42.18 7.55
CA ARG A 301 -44.95 -42.61 6.49
C ARG A 301 -44.33 -41.39 5.83
N HIS A 302 -43.11 -41.60 5.36
CA HIS A 302 -42.30 -40.66 4.61
C HIS A 302 -41.57 -41.44 3.51
N THR A 303 -41.12 -40.77 2.46
CA THR A 303 -40.16 -41.33 1.50
C THR A 303 -38.75 -41.12 2.00
N TYR A 304 -37.84 -41.96 1.49
CA TYR A 304 -36.41 -41.87 1.75
C TYR A 304 -35.67 -42.72 0.73
N LEU A 305 -34.42 -42.34 0.47
CA LEU A 305 -33.44 -43.18 -0.22
C LEU A 305 -32.09 -43.13 0.50
N GLU A 306 -31.32 -44.19 0.30
CA GLU A 306 -29.89 -44.20 0.60
C GLU A 306 -29.21 -45.18 -0.37
N HIS A 307 -28.23 -44.69 -1.12
CA HIS A 307 -27.41 -45.53 -2.00
C HIS A 307 -25.95 -45.17 -1.86
N ARG A 308 -25.06 -46.15 -1.96
CA ARG A 308 -23.63 -45.99 -1.67
C ARG A 308 -22.76 -46.52 -2.80
N TRP A 309 -21.71 -45.80 -3.13
CA TRP A 309 -20.64 -46.18 -4.05
C TRP A 309 -19.32 -46.31 -3.27
N SER A 310 -18.58 -47.38 -3.56
CA SER A 310 -17.28 -47.65 -2.94
C SER A 310 -16.15 -47.31 -3.90
N PHE A 311 -15.10 -46.70 -3.37
CA PHE A 311 -13.87 -46.34 -4.06
C PHE A 311 -12.69 -46.82 -3.23
N ASN A 312 -11.60 -47.18 -3.92
CA ASN A 312 -10.29 -47.36 -3.29
C ASN A 312 -9.34 -46.38 -3.96
N ILE A 313 -8.88 -45.38 -3.21
CA ILE A 313 -8.01 -44.33 -3.71
C ILE A 313 -6.61 -44.46 -3.13
N SER A 314 -5.62 -44.03 -3.89
CA SER A 314 -4.26 -43.83 -3.38
C SER A 314 -4.19 -42.52 -2.58
N ALA A 315 -3.17 -42.35 -1.74
CA ALA A 315 -2.91 -41.06 -1.10
C ALA A 315 -2.55 -40.01 -2.17
N GLY A 316 -3.03 -38.79 -2.00
CA GLY A 316 -2.73 -37.66 -2.88
C GLY A 316 -2.80 -36.33 -2.16
N ALA A 317 -2.33 -35.27 -2.82
CA ALA A 317 -2.32 -33.91 -2.27
C ALA A 317 -3.72 -33.31 -2.17
N THR A 318 -4.54 -33.53 -3.19
CA THR A 318 -5.95 -33.11 -3.22
C THR A 318 -6.81 -34.29 -3.64
N VAL A 319 -7.96 -34.44 -2.99
CA VAL A 319 -8.93 -35.50 -3.31
C VAL A 319 -10.27 -34.83 -3.56
N THR A 320 -10.73 -34.85 -4.80
CA THR A 320 -11.94 -34.16 -5.23
C THR A 320 -12.95 -35.17 -5.76
N VAL A 321 -14.18 -35.10 -5.29
CA VAL A 321 -15.29 -35.90 -5.81
C VAL A 321 -15.98 -35.09 -6.90
N HIS A 322 -16.20 -35.72 -8.05
CA HIS A 322 -16.96 -35.17 -9.16
C HIS A 322 -18.15 -36.08 -9.46
N ALA A 323 -19.30 -35.50 -9.77
CA ALA A 323 -20.47 -36.22 -10.25
C ALA A 323 -21.32 -35.32 -11.15
N ASN A 324 -21.80 -35.86 -12.27
CA ASN A 324 -22.93 -35.28 -12.98
C ASN A 324 -24.22 -35.84 -12.36
N ALA A 325 -24.91 -35.04 -11.55
CA ALA A 325 -26.05 -35.54 -10.79
C ALA A 325 -27.22 -34.55 -10.79
N TRP A 326 -28.42 -35.05 -11.07
CA TRP A 326 -29.63 -34.24 -11.12
C TRP A 326 -30.81 -35.02 -10.55
N SER A 327 -31.88 -34.32 -10.15
CA SER A 327 -33.15 -34.96 -9.83
C SER A 327 -34.21 -34.66 -10.88
N GLY A 328 -35.17 -35.58 -11.01
CA GLY A 328 -36.35 -35.41 -11.88
C GLY A 328 -37.34 -34.32 -11.43
N GLY A 329 -37.00 -33.57 -10.37
CA GLY A 329 -37.87 -32.58 -9.75
C GLY A 329 -38.68 -33.13 -8.58
N SER A 330 -39.15 -32.21 -7.73
CA SER A 330 -40.13 -32.49 -6.68
C SER A 330 -41.17 -31.38 -6.58
N THR A 331 -42.42 -31.72 -6.25
CA THR A 331 -43.45 -30.71 -5.98
C THR A 331 -43.42 -30.15 -4.57
N ASP A 332 -42.67 -30.77 -3.66
CA ASP A 332 -42.43 -30.30 -2.28
C ASP A 332 -41.06 -29.62 -2.06
N GLY A 333 -40.21 -29.57 -3.07
CA GLY A 333 -38.90 -28.92 -3.02
C GLY A 333 -37.75 -29.81 -2.53
N ASP A 334 -37.95 -31.13 -2.51
CA ASP A 334 -36.95 -32.11 -2.12
C ASP A 334 -35.62 -32.03 -2.90
N THR A 335 -34.53 -32.37 -2.21
CA THR A 335 -33.14 -32.39 -2.68
C THR A 335 -32.38 -33.60 -2.13
N PHE A 336 -31.24 -33.92 -2.74
CA PHE A 336 -30.41 -35.07 -2.35
C PHE A 336 -29.03 -34.62 -1.89
N ASP A 337 -28.60 -35.10 -0.72
CA ASP A 337 -27.27 -34.84 -0.21
C ASP A 337 -26.31 -35.96 -0.61
N PHE A 338 -25.22 -35.55 -1.27
CA PHE A 338 -24.05 -36.40 -1.46
C PHE A 338 -23.12 -36.22 -0.28
N GLU A 339 -22.69 -37.34 0.29
CA GLU A 339 -21.84 -37.37 1.46
C GLU A 339 -20.71 -38.38 1.25
N TYR A 340 -19.58 -38.17 1.93
CA TYR A 340 -18.44 -39.08 1.91
C TYR A 340 -18.18 -39.66 3.30
N SER A 341 -17.59 -40.85 3.35
CA SER A 341 -17.02 -41.48 4.55
C SER A 341 -15.66 -42.06 4.21
N LEU A 342 -14.70 -41.86 5.12
CA LEU A 342 -13.34 -42.37 5.01
C LEU A 342 -13.18 -43.59 5.91
N ASN A 343 -12.67 -44.69 5.36
CA ASN A 343 -12.29 -45.89 6.11
C ASN A 343 -13.40 -46.39 7.07
N ASN A 344 -14.66 -46.34 6.62
CA ASN A 344 -15.87 -46.70 7.39
C ASN A 344 -16.17 -45.80 8.61
N GLY A 345 -15.69 -44.56 8.61
CA GLY A 345 -16.03 -43.54 9.59
C GLY A 345 -17.44 -42.94 9.40
N GLY A 346 -17.72 -41.85 10.11
CA GLY A 346 -18.96 -41.08 9.93
C GLY A 346 -19.04 -40.41 8.56
N PHE A 347 -20.27 -40.18 8.07
CA PHE A 347 -20.50 -39.47 6.83
C PHE A 347 -20.46 -37.95 7.02
N GLN A 348 -19.93 -37.24 6.02
CA GLN A 348 -19.89 -35.79 5.95
C GLN A 348 -20.36 -35.31 4.57
N ARG A 349 -21.08 -34.19 4.53
CA ARG A 349 -21.66 -33.63 3.29
C ARG A 349 -20.59 -33.12 2.33
N LEU A 350 -20.77 -33.41 1.04
CA LEU A 350 -20.01 -32.89 -0.08
C LEU A 350 -20.76 -31.75 -0.77
N PHE A 351 -21.90 -32.09 -1.39
CA PHE A 351 -22.73 -31.17 -2.15
C PHE A 351 -24.19 -31.66 -2.15
N ASN A 352 -25.09 -30.77 -2.59
CA ASN A 352 -26.52 -31.03 -2.67
C ASN A 352 -26.98 -31.00 -4.12
N VAL A 353 -27.89 -31.89 -4.47
CA VAL A 353 -28.45 -32.03 -5.81
C VAL A 353 -29.94 -31.74 -5.75
N SER A 354 -30.37 -30.68 -6.42
CA SER A 354 -31.78 -30.31 -6.57
C SER A 354 -32.32 -30.71 -7.95
N SER A 355 -33.51 -30.22 -8.30
CA SER A 355 -34.04 -30.32 -9.66
C SER A 355 -33.12 -29.60 -10.65
N GLY A 356 -32.85 -30.23 -11.79
CA GLY A 356 -31.86 -29.70 -12.74
C GLY A 356 -31.83 -30.45 -14.07
N ALA A 357 -31.06 -29.90 -15.02
CA ALA A 357 -30.79 -30.53 -16.31
C ALA A 357 -29.74 -31.65 -16.17
N GLU A 358 -29.68 -32.53 -17.18
CA GLU A 358 -28.77 -33.70 -17.25
C GLU A 358 -27.26 -33.33 -17.35
N THR A 359 -26.90 -32.05 -17.25
CA THR A 359 -25.52 -31.54 -17.29
C THR A 359 -25.13 -30.85 -15.98
N ASN A 360 -25.71 -31.28 -14.86
CA ASN A 360 -25.47 -30.67 -13.56
C ASN A 360 -24.20 -31.24 -12.90
N PHE A 361 -23.04 -30.75 -13.36
CA PHE A 361 -21.74 -31.15 -12.84
C PHE A 361 -21.50 -30.57 -11.46
N GLN A 362 -21.29 -31.43 -10.48
CA GLN A 362 -20.98 -31.09 -9.10
C GLN A 362 -19.57 -31.55 -8.77
N SER A 363 -18.86 -30.76 -7.96
CA SER A 363 -17.53 -31.10 -7.48
C SER A 363 -17.30 -30.60 -6.06
N ALA A 364 -16.66 -31.40 -5.22
CA ALA A 364 -16.28 -31.01 -3.87
C ALA A 364 -14.98 -31.69 -3.42
N VAL A 365 -14.13 -30.93 -2.73
CA VAL A 365 -12.88 -31.43 -2.14
C VAL A 365 -13.19 -32.18 -0.84
N ILE A 366 -12.58 -33.35 -0.66
CA ILE A 366 -12.52 -34.05 0.63
C ILE A 366 -11.36 -33.45 1.43
N PRO A 367 -11.61 -32.89 2.64
CA PRO A 367 -10.56 -32.32 3.47
C PRO A 367 -9.42 -33.30 3.81
N GLY A 368 -8.20 -32.77 3.87
CA GLY A 368 -6.99 -33.53 4.19
C GLY A 368 -6.43 -34.32 3.02
N THR A 369 -5.65 -35.36 3.31
CA THR A 369 -5.01 -36.24 2.31
C THR A 369 -5.52 -37.68 2.43
N PRO A 370 -6.84 -37.91 2.24
CA PRO A 370 -7.43 -39.23 2.47
C PRO A 370 -6.84 -40.29 1.54
N SER A 371 -6.70 -41.50 2.06
CA SER A 371 -6.24 -42.66 1.30
C SER A 371 -6.99 -43.92 1.74
N GLY A 372 -7.01 -44.93 0.87
CA GLY A 372 -7.70 -46.19 1.14
C GLY A 372 -9.16 -46.14 0.74
N ALA A 373 -10.03 -46.67 1.60
CA ALA A 373 -11.44 -46.86 1.27
C ALA A 373 -12.23 -45.55 1.44
N VAL A 374 -12.88 -45.11 0.37
CA VAL A 374 -13.82 -43.98 0.38
C VAL A 374 -15.19 -44.47 -0.02
N THR A 375 -16.20 -44.15 0.77
CA THR A 375 -17.60 -44.43 0.44
C THR A 375 -18.30 -43.12 0.17
N ILE A 376 -18.86 -42.96 -1.03
CA ILE A 376 -19.78 -41.87 -1.35
C ILE A 376 -21.19 -42.39 -1.19
N ARG A 377 -22.08 -41.62 -0.56
CA ARG A 377 -23.51 -41.95 -0.51
C ARG A 377 -24.34 -40.78 -0.99
N VAL A 378 -25.54 -41.11 -1.46
CA VAL A 378 -26.62 -40.16 -1.66
C VAL A 378 -27.74 -40.47 -0.66
N ILE A 379 -28.28 -39.44 -0.02
CA ILE A 379 -29.43 -39.53 0.88
C ILE A 379 -30.49 -38.50 0.51
N ASP A 380 -31.73 -38.84 0.80
CA ASP A 380 -32.86 -37.90 0.80
C ASP A 380 -32.77 -36.93 2.00
N THR A 381 -33.03 -35.65 1.76
CA THR A 381 -32.92 -34.57 2.76
C THR A 381 -34.21 -34.33 3.56
N ASP A 382 -35.38 -34.83 3.12
CA ASP A 382 -36.67 -34.39 3.63
C ASP A 382 -37.62 -35.50 4.11
N GLN A 383 -37.10 -36.34 5.03
CA GLN A 383 -37.80 -37.48 5.66
C GLN A 383 -38.91 -37.10 6.68
N GLY A 384 -39.59 -35.98 6.45
CA GLY A 384 -40.66 -35.43 7.27
C GLY A 384 -41.92 -36.29 7.29
N ARG A 385 -42.58 -36.35 8.45
CA ARG A 385 -43.84 -37.10 8.61
C ARG A 385 -44.90 -36.64 7.61
N GLY A 386 -45.31 -37.53 6.70
CA GLY A 386 -46.35 -37.27 5.71
C GLY A 386 -45.83 -36.94 4.31
N ASN A 387 -44.52 -36.71 4.14
CA ASN A 387 -43.86 -36.48 2.85
C ASN A 387 -43.76 -37.81 2.11
N ARG A 388 -44.72 -38.09 1.22
CA ARG A 388 -44.85 -39.41 0.56
C ARG A 388 -44.67 -39.32 -0.96
N GLU A 389 -44.31 -38.14 -1.46
CA GLU A 389 -43.93 -37.96 -2.86
C GLU A 389 -42.60 -38.66 -3.09
N LYS A 390 -42.49 -39.42 -4.17
CA LYS A 390 -41.25 -40.15 -4.46
C LYS A 390 -40.47 -39.39 -5.49
N ASN A 391 -39.24 -39.04 -5.14
CA ASN A 391 -38.33 -38.38 -6.03
C ASN A 391 -37.29 -39.36 -6.56
N THR A 392 -36.63 -38.97 -7.65
CA THR A 392 -35.59 -39.79 -8.29
C THR A 392 -34.39 -38.93 -8.55
N VAL A 393 -33.24 -39.38 -8.04
CA VAL A 393 -31.92 -38.84 -8.37
C VAL A 393 -31.29 -39.69 -9.46
N TYR A 394 -30.61 -39.03 -10.38
CA TYR A 394 -29.84 -39.62 -11.46
C TYR A 394 -28.38 -39.25 -11.28
N VAL A 395 -27.49 -40.22 -11.49
CA VAL A 395 -26.05 -40.06 -11.31
C VAL A 395 -25.33 -40.60 -12.53
N ASP A 396 -24.50 -39.75 -13.12
CA ASP A 396 -23.55 -40.05 -14.17
C ASP A 396 -22.18 -39.44 -13.84
N HIS A 397 -21.12 -39.90 -14.49
CA HIS A 397 -19.76 -39.38 -14.37
C HIS A 397 -19.26 -39.12 -12.93
N LEU A 398 -19.54 -40.07 -12.02
CA LEU A 398 -19.10 -40.11 -10.64
C LEU A 398 -17.69 -40.71 -10.52
N TYR A 399 -16.72 -39.87 -10.14
CA TYR A 399 -15.33 -40.28 -9.90
C TYR A 399 -14.69 -39.45 -8.79
N ILE A 400 -13.61 -39.99 -8.21
CA ILE A 400 -12.73 -39.27 -7.31
C ILE A 400 -11.44 -38.98 -8.06
N GLN A 401 -11.15 -37.70 -8.27
CA GLN A 401 -9.86 -37.24 -8.78
C GLN A 401 -8.89 -37.10 -7.61
N VAL A 402 -7.74 -37.75 -7.71
CA VAL A 402 -6.66 -37.63 -6.73
C VAL A 402 -5.48 -36.96 -7.42
N GLY A 403 -5.16 -35.74 -6.99
CA GLY A 403 -3.93 -35.06 -7.40
C GLY A 403 -2.73 -35.81 -6.84
N THR A 404 -1.74 -36.11 -7.68
CA THR A 404 -0.48 -36.63 -7.19
C THR A 404 0.16 -35.57 -6.30
N PRO A 405 0.76 -35.95 -5.16
CA PRO A 405 1.57 -35.02 -4.40
C PRO A 405 2.61 -34.40 -5.32
N SER A 406 2.84 -33.09 -5.21
CA SER A 406 4.00 -32.45 -5.84
C SER A 406 5.24 -33.29 -5.51
N SER A 407 6.17 -33.46 -6.46
CA SER A 407 7.48 -34.05 -6.19
C SER A 407 8.52 -33.00 -5.79
N ASP A 408 8.13 -31.74 -5.84
CA ASP A 408 9.03 -30.60 -5.68
C ASP A 408 8.92 -30.04 -4.25
N PRO A 409 10.00 -29.43 -3.73
CA PRO A 409 9.94 -28.65 -2.48
C PRO A 409 8.95 -27.47 -2.62
N PRO A 410 8.65 -26.74 -1.52
CA PRO A 410 7.87 -25.51 -1.58
C PRO A 410 8.39 -24.57 -2.65
N ILE A 411 7.47 -24.03 -3.45
CA ILE A 411 7.78 -23.04 -4.48
C ILE A 411 7.76 -21.66 -3.83
N GLY A 412 8.74 -20.82 -4.13
CA GLY A 412 8.90 -19.51 -3.50
C GLY A 412 9.48 -19.60 -2.08
N ASP A 413 9.68 -18.43 -1.48
CA ASP A 413 10.23 -18.29 -0.12
C ASP A 413 9.32 -17.38 0.72
N PRO A 414 9.15 -17.64 2.04
CA PRO A 414 8.59 -16.64 2.92
C PRO A 414 9.48 -15.39 2.91
N SER A 415 8.85 -14.21 2.91
CA SER A 415 9.56 -12.95 2.76
C SER A 415 9.14 -11.92 3.81
N GLY A 416 9.94 -10.85 3.97
CA GLY A 416 9.58 -9.74 4.86
C GLY A 416 9.45 -10.11 6.34
N LEU A 417 10.17 -11.12 6.83
CA LEU A 417 10.17 -11.45 8.26
C LEU A 417 10.59 -10.23 9.09
N SER A 418 9.76 -9.88 10.06
CA SER A 418 9.99 -8.82 11.03
C SER A 418 9.85 -9.35 12.45
N ALA A 419 10.63 -8.80 13.37
CA ALA A 419 10.61 -9.13 14.79
C ALA A 419 10.47 -7.85 15.61
N GLU A 420 9.44 -7.76 16.45
CA GLU A 420 9.14 -6.61 17.28
C GLU A 420 9.12 -7.01 18.77
N ALA A 421 10.01 -6.41 19.57
CA ALA A 421 10.01 -6.63 21.01
C ALA A 421 8.87 -5.86 21.69
N VAL A 422 7.83 -6.57 22.10
CA VAL A 422 6.60 -6.00 22.69
C VAL A 422 6.76 -5.77 24.20
N SER A 423 7.55 -6.60 24.88
CA SER A 423 7.87 -6.47 26.30
C SER A 423 9.28 -7.01 26.58
N PHE A 424 9.76 -6.86 27.82
CA PHE A 424 11.05 -7.42 28.25
C PHE A 424 11.15 -8.95 28.09
N ASN A 425 10.02 -9.65 27.95
CA ASN A 425 9.97 -11.10 27.84
C ASN A 425 9.13 -11.60 26.66
N GLN A 426 8.85 -10.75 25.66
CA GLN A 426 8.05 -11.12 24.49
C GLN A 426 8.52 -10.41 23.21
N ILE A 427 8.60 -11.18 22.12
CA ILE A 427 8.82 -10.70 20.75
C ILE A 427 7.70 -11.26 19.86
N ASP A 428 7.04 -10.40 19.10
CA ASP A 428 6.06 -10.79 18.08
C ASP A 428 6.73 -10.77 16.69
N LEU A 429 6.44 -11.81 15.90
CA LEU A 429 6.99 -12.05 14.58
C LEU A 429 5.89 -11.98 13.52
N SER A 430 6.18 -11.38 12.38
CA SER A 430 5.30 -11.40 11.21
C SER A 430 6.10 -11.51 9.91
N TRP A 431 5.55 -12.20 8.91
CA TRP A 431 6.13 -12.36 7.58
C TRP A 431 5.03 -12.45 6.51
N THR A 432 5.42 -12.33 5.24
CA THR A 432 4.57 -12.59 4.09
C THR A 432 4.77 -14.02 3.62
N ASP A 433 3.67 -14.76 3.52
CA ASP A 433 3.65 -16.04 2.82
C ASP A 433 3.62 -15.78 1.30
N GLY A 434 4.74 -16.06 0.65
CA GLY A 434 4.88 -16.06 -0.80
C GLY A 434 5.16 -17.44 -1.34
N THR A 435 4.80 -18.48 -0.59
CA THR A 435 5.05 -19.87 -0.95
C THR A 435 3.82 -20.55 -1.53
N GLU A 436 4.04 -21.54 -2.39
CA GLU A 436 3.00 -22.44 -2.88
C GLU A 436 3.36 -23.88 -2.54
N ASN A 437 2.34 -24.73 -2.39
CA ASN A 437 2.41 -26.17 -2.15
C ASN A 437 3.04 -26.61 -0.81
N GLU A 438 3.26 -25.68 0.11
CA GLU A 438 3.80 -25.95 1.43
C GLU A 438 2.80 -26.71 2.31
N THR A 439 3.32 -27.58 3.17
CA THR A 439 2.53 -28.23 4.22
C THR A 439 2.62 -27.51 5.56
N GLY A 440 3.63 -26.66 5.73
CA GLY A 440 3.86 -25.88 6.94
C GLY A 440 5.11 -25.01 6.86
N PHE A 441 5.44 -24.39 7.99
CA PHE A 441 6.63 -23.56 8.18
C PHE A 441 7.39 -23.97 9.44
N THR A 442 8.71 -24.05 9.35
CA THR A 442 9.58 -24.19 10.52
C THR A 442 10.09 -22.82 10.93
N LEU A 443 9.87 -22.44 12.19
CA LEU A 443 10.41 -21.23 12.80
C LEU A 443 11.56 -21.61 13.73
N ASP A 444 12.75 -21.09 13.46
CA ASP A 444 13.94 -21.30 14.29
C ASP A 444 14.31 -20.02 15.05
N ARG A 445 14.94 -20.21 16.22
CA ARG A 445 15.48 -19.14 17.05
C ARG A 445 16.95 -19.41 17.39
N SER A 446 17.73 -18.34 17.51
CA SER A 446 19.13 -18.37 17.92
C SER A 446 19.47 -17.19 18.85
N LEU A 447 20.45 -17.38 19.74
CA LEU A 447 21.04 -16.32 20.57
C LEU A 447 22.34 -15.74 19.97
N ASP A 448 22.92 -16.40 18.97
CA ASP A 448 24.24 -16.06 18.40
C ASP A 448 24.25 -16.02 16.87
N ASN A 449 23.06 -16.09 16.25
CA ASN A 449 22.84 -16.11 14.81
C ASN A 449 23.56 -17.25 14.07
N SER A 450 23.98 -18.30 14.79
CA SER A 450 24.81 -19.37 14.24
C SER A 450 24.33 -20.75 14.67
N ASN A 451 23.96 -20.90 15.94
CA ASN A 451 23.37 -22.10 16.52
C ASN A 451 21.86 -21.92 16.62
N TRP A 452 21.12 -22.71 15.86
CA TRP A 452 19.69 -22.56 15.68
C TRP A 452 18.93 -23.73 16.29
N ASP A 453 17.93 -23.42 17.11
CA ASP A 453 16.97 -24.39 17.64
C ASP A 453 15.61 -24.13 17.00
N GLN A 454 14.89 -25.19 16.64
CA GLN A 454 13.52 -25.06 16.16
C GLN A 454 12.62 -24.61 17.30
N LEU A 455 12.01 -23.44 17.15
CA LEU A 455 11.09 -22.84 18.10
C LEU A 455 9.66 -23.34 17.87
N ALA A 456 9.22 -23.44 16.62
CA ALA A 456 7.87 -23.88 16.29
C ALA A 456 7.78 -24.62 14.93
N ASP A 457 6.72 -25.41 14.81
CA ASP A 457 6.25 -26.03 13.57
C ASP A 457 4.82 -25.53 13.32
N LEU A 458 4.62 -24.82 12.23
CA LEU A 458 3.41 -24.04 11.94
C LEU A 458 2.68 -24.60 10.72
N PRO A 459 1.34 -24.60 10.69
CA PRO A 459 0.59 -25.10 9.52
C PRO A 459 0.78 -24.20 8.28
N ALA A 460 0.47 -24.74 7.10
CA ALA A 460 0.43 -23.99 5.83
C ALA A 460 -0.39 -22.69 5.95
N GLY A 461 -0.01 -21.65 5.21
CA GLY A 461 -0.62 -20.31 5.30
C GLY A 461 -0.31 -19.49 6.57
N SER A 462 0.60 -19.92 7.44
CA SER A 462 0.96 -19.16 8.64
C SER A 462 1.78 -17.90 8.31
N THR A 463 1.47 -16.77 8.94
CA THR A 463 2.09 -15.45 8.66
C THR A 463 2.62 -14.72 9.90
N GLY A 464 2.61 -15.36 11.07
CA GLY A 464 3.09 -14.76 12.31
C GLY A 464 3.23 -15.73 13.49
N TYR A 465 3.95 -15.30 14.53
CA TYR A 465 4.16 -16.06 15.76
C TYR A 465 4.50 -15.14 16.94
N THR A 466 4.05 -15.48 18.15
CA THR A 466 4.41 -14.76 19.39
C THR A 466 5.37 -15.62 20.22
N ASP A 467 6.61 -15.14 20.39
CA ASP A 467 7.62 -15.75 21.24
C ASP A 467 7.62 -15.09 22.63
N SER A 468 7.37 -15.87 23.68
CA SER A 468 7.16 -15.36 25.04
C SER A 468 8.04 -16.09 26.06
N GLY A 469 8.20 -15.50 27.25
CA GLY A 469 9.07 -16.04 28.29
C GLY A 469 10.57 -15.80 28.03
N LEU A 470 10.88 -14.72 27.30
CA LEU A 470 12.24 -14.34 26.96
C LEU A 470 12.96 -13.65 28.12
N ASN A 471 14.29 -13.65 28.06
CA ASN A 471 15.10 -12.87 28.98
C ASN A 471 15.10 -11.40 28.54
N ALA A 472 15.11 -10.48 29.50
CA ALA A 472 15.30 -9.06 29.24
C ALA A 472 16.68 -8.77 28.65
N GLU A 473 16.80 -7.65 27.94
CA GLU A 473 18.06 -7.14 27.36
C GLU A 473 18.83 -8.19 26.53
N THR A 474 18.10 -9.10 25.88
CA THR A 474 18.68 -10.22 25.14
C THR A 474 18.29 -10.13 23.68
N THR A 475 19.28 -10.20 22.79
CA THR A 475 19.06 -10.25 21.34
C THR A 475 18.72 -11.67 20.93
N TYR A 476 17.61 -11.81 20.23
CA TYR A 476 17.17 -13.05 19.61
C TYR A 476 17.16 -12.89 18.09
N TYR A 477 17.67 -13.91 17.41
CA TYR A 477 17.65 -14.04 15.96
C TYR A 477 16.60 -15.08 15.59
N TYR A 478 15.84 -14.81 14.54
CA TYR A 478 14.76 -15.64 14.04
C TYR A 478 14.96 -15.91 12.57
N ARG A 479 14.58 -17.10 12.12
CA ARG A 479 14.46 -17.41 10.69
C ARG A 479 13.29 -18.35 10.45
N VAL A 480 12.63 -18.18 9.32
CA VAL A 480 11.49 -19.02 8.90
C VAL A 480 11.70 -19.51 7.48
N GLN A 481 11.30 -20.76 7.22
CA GLN A 481 11.25 -21.38 5.90
C GLN A 481 9.96 -22.20 5.79
N ALA A 482 9.41 -22.32 4.59
CA ALA A 482 8.32 -23.24 4.29
C ALA A 482 8.87 -24.66 4.10
N TYR A 483 8.02 -25.67 4.30
CA TYR A 483 8.38 -27.06 4.05
C TYR A 483 7.21 -27.88 3.50
N ASN A 484 7.55 -28.90 2.72
CA ASN A 484 6.66 -29.99 2.35
C ASN A 484 7.42 -31.33 2.49
N PRO A 485 6.78 -32.49 2.28
CA PRO A 485 7.45 -33.79 2.38
C PRO A 485 8.66 -33.98 1.44
N ASN A 486 8.82 -33.14 0.42
CA ASN A 486 9.89 -33.21 -0.58
C ASN A 486 11.05 -32.26 -0.28
N GLY A 487 10.89 -31.27 0.60
CA GLY A 487 11.99 -30.40 0.98
C GLY A 487 11.55 -29.10 1.66
N PHE A 488 12.45 -28.12 1.63
CA PHE A 488 12.33 -26.83 2.32
C PHE A 488 12.59 -25.69 1.34
N SER A 489 11.94 -24.55 1.55
CA SER A 489 12.29 -23.28 0.89
C SER A 489 13.60 -22.71 1.46
N ALA A 490 14.08 -21.58 0.93
CA ALA A 490 15.11 -20.82 1.60
C ALA A 490 14.57 -20.13 2.87
N TYR A 491 15.49 -19.78 3.77
CA TYR A 491 15.17 -19.02 4.98
C TYR A 491 15.07 -17.52 4.69
N THR A 492 14.12 -16.86 5.35
CA THR A 492 14.17 -15.42 5.64
C THR A 492 14.47 -15.20 7.12
N SER A 493 15.16 -14.11 7.48
CA SER A 493 15.68 -13.89 8.84
C SER A 493 15.45 -12.48 9.37
N ALA A 494 15.29 -12.37 10.69
CA ALA A 494 15.13 -11.11 11.42
C ALA A 494 15.73 -11.23 12.82
N SER A 495 15.84 -10.11 13.54
CA SER A 495 16.28 -10.12 14.93
C SER A 495 15.67 -8.97 15.71
N ALA A 496 15.46 -9.17 17.01
CA ALA A 496 15.03 -8.14 17.93
C ALA A 496 15.74 -8.30 19.29
N THR A 497 15.86 -7.21 20.03
CA THR A 497 16.42 -7.21 21.38
C THR A 497 15.32 -6.82 22.36
N THR A 498 15.06 -7.68 23.34
CA THR A 498 14.08 -7.36 24.39
C THR A 498 14.53 -6.14 25.20
N PRO A 499 13.62 -5.25 25.60
CA PRO A 499 13.94 -4.13 26.48
C PRO A 499 14.31 -4.63 27.89
N VAL A 500 14.79 -3.69 28.71
CA VAL A 500 15.03 -3.92 30.14
C VAL A 500 13.76 -4.33 30.87
N GLU A 501 13.89 -5.26 31.82
CA GLU A 501 12.79 -5.63 32.70
C GLU A 501 12.37 -4.41 33.57
N PRO A 502 11.08 -4.07 33.62
CA PRO A 502 10.63 -2.94 34.41
C PRO A 502 10.92 -3.17 35.90
N ALA A 503 11.57 -2.20 36.55
CA ALA A 503 11.90 -2.28 37.96
C ALA A 503 10.63 -2.26 38.85
N VAL A 504 10.54 -3.23 39.76
CA VAL A 504 9.47 -3.27 40.79
C VAL A 504 9.66 -2.10 41.76
N THR A 505 8.67 -1.22 41.89
CA THR A 505 8.68 -0.09 42.83
C THR A 505 7.70 -0.33 43.96
N LEU A 506 8.19 -0.42 45.20
CA LEU A 506 7.38 -0.52 46.41
C LEU A 506 7.08 0.86 47.00
N VAL A 507 5.80 1.15 47.24
CA VAL A 507 5.36 2.40 47.89
C VAL A 507 4.73 2.06 49.22
N LEU A 508 5.25 2.62 50.31
CA LEU A 508 4.77 2.40 51.69
C LEU A 508 4.02 3.64 52.21
N SER A 509 2.91 3.40 52.88
CA SER A 509 2.20 4.36 53.72
C SER A 509 2.18 3.85 55.15
N ALA A 510 2.47 4.73 56.13
CA ALA A 510 2.45 4.40 57.55
C ALA A 510 1.62 5.43 58.33
N SER A 511 0.73 4.94 59.19
CA SER A 511 -0.13 5.78 60.02
C SER A 511 -0.13 5.29 61.48
N GLY A 512 0.41 6.13 62.37
CA GLY A 512 0.50 5.83 63.80
C GLY A 512 -0.82 6.06 64.56
N TYR A 513 -1.12 5.19 65.51
CA TYR A 513 -2.22 5.34 66.46
C TYR A 513 -1.84 4.97 67.91
N LYS A 514 -2.60 5.47 68.90
CA LYS A 514 -2.47 5.07 70.31
C LYS A 514 -3.73 4.35 70.80
N SER A 515 -3.57 3.15 71.36
CA SER A 515 -4.65 2.40 72.01
C SER A 515 -4.32 2.13 73.47
N LYS A 516 -5.13 2.67 74.40
CA LYS A 516 -4.89 2.63 75.87
C LYS A 516 -3.47 3.11 76.26
N GLY A 517 -2.96 4.11 75.55
CA GLY A 517 -1.63 4.70 75.74
C GLY A 517 -0.47 3.90 75.14
N LYS A 518 -0.74 2.81 74.41
CA LYS A 518 0.26 2.01 73.70
C LYS A 518 0.31 2.36 72.21
N HIS A 519 1.49 2.37 71.61
CA HIS A 519 1.72 2.75 70.21
C HIS A 519 1.44 1.57 69.26
N GLY A 520 0.91 1.86 68.07
CA GLY A 520 0.79 0.93 66.94
C GLY A 520 0.81 1.68 65.61
N VAL A 521 1.24 1.03 64.52
CA VAL A 521 1.35 1.65 63.19
C VAL A 521 0.64 0.79 62.15
N ASN A 522 -0.36 1.37 61.47
CA ASN A 522 -0.97 0.74 60.30
C ASN A 522 -0.12 1.02 59.07
N LEU A 523 0.38 -0.04 58.44
CA LEU A 523 1.14 -0.02 57.22
C LEU A 523 0.26 -0.48 56.05
N SER A 524 0.38 0.18 54.90
CA SER A 524 -0.13 -0.32 53.63
C SER A 524 0.84 -0.05 52.49
N TRP A 525 0.85 -0.90 51.47
CA TRP A 525 1.78 -0.78 50.35
C TRP A 525 1.20 -1.18 49.00
N THR A 526 1.86 -0.72 47.94
CA THR A 526 1.64 -1.16 46.55
C THR A 526 2.97 -1.60 45.92
N GLY A 527 2.90 -2.43 44.88
CA GLY A 527 4.08 -2.91 44.14
C GLY A 527 4.48 -4.38 44.41
N SER A 528 4.01 -5.00 45.49
CA SER A 528 4.13 -6.44 45.75
C SER A 528 2.98 -6.92 46.66
N SER A 529 2.55 -8.17 46.49
CA SER A 529 1.65 -8.88 47.41
C SER A 529 2.40 -9.59 48.55
N ASP A 530 3.71 -9.76 48.43
CA ASP A 530 4.52 -10.52 49.38
C ASP A 530 5.73 -9.68 49.78
N VAL A 531 5.75 -9.24 51.04
CA VAL A 531 6.77 -8.34 51.57
C VAL A 531 7.26 -8.74 52.96
N ASP A 532 8.50 -8.38 53.24
CA ASP A 532 9.08 -8.35 54.57
C ASP A 532 8.94 -6.94 55.16
N VAL A 533 8.30 -6.85 56.32
CA VAL A 533 8.07 -5.61 57.07
C VAL A 533 9.19 -5.42 58.09
N TYR A 534 9.91 -4.31 57.99
CA TYR A 534 10.97 -3.95 58.92
C TYR A 534 10.55 -2.77 59.78
N ARG A 535 10.89 -2.82 61.06
CA ARG A 535 10.84 -1.68 62.00
C ARG A 535 12.24 -1.46 62.55
N ASP A 536 12.75 -0.24 62.45
CA ASP A 536 14.09 0.13 62.92
C ASP A 536 15.18 -0.84 62.42
N ASP A 537 15.07 -1.18 61.13
CA ASP A 537 15.91 -2.14 60.41
C ASP A 537 15.87 -3.60 60.93
N GLU A 538 14.96 -3.92 61.85
CA GLU A 538 14.70 -5.29 62.30
C GLU A 538 13.43 -5.86 61.66
N LEU A 539 13.51 -7.09 61.14
CA LEU A 539 12.37 -7.80 60.55
C LEU A 539 11.29 -8.05 61.61
N GLN A 540 10.08 -7.57 61.34
CA GLN A 540 8.91 -7.77 62.21
C GLN A 540 8.03 -8.90 61.71
N ALA A 541 7.76 -8.96 60.40
CA ALA A 541 6.90 -9.96 59.81
C ALA A 541 7.17 -10.13 58.32
N THR A 542 6.88 -11.33 57.82
CA THR A 542 6.70 -11.60 56.40
C THR A 542 5.20 -11.68 56.13
N VAL A 543 4.70 -10.87 55.19
CA VAL A 543 3.26 -10.64 54.98
C VAL A 543 2.90 -10.92 53.53
N SER A 544 1.98 -11.87 53.33
CA SER A 544 1.24 -12.05 52.10
C SER A 544 -0.05 -11.22 52.16
N GLY A 545 -0.02 -10.03 51.57
CA GLY A 545 -1.08 -9.03 51.58
C GLY A 545 -0.58 -7.64 51.20
N THR A 546 -1.41 -6.62 51.38
CA THR A 546 -1.07 -5.22 51.07
C THR A 546 -1.14 -4.30 52.29
N ALA A 547 -1.31 -4.86 53.49
CA ALA A 547 -1.37 -4.12 54.75
C ALA A 547 -0.91 -4.96 55.94
N TYR A 548 -0.38 -4.28 56.96
CA TYR A 548 0.06 -4.88 58.23
C TYR A 548 -0.12 -3.89 59.38
N ASP A 549 -0.67 -4.35 60.50
CA ASP A 549 -0.75 -3.56 61.74
C ASP A 549 0.39 -3.96 62.68
N ASP A 550 1.40 -3.08 62.80
CA ASP A 550 2.53 -3.27 63.71
C ASP A 550 2.20 -2.71 65.09
N PHE A 551 1.72 -3.57 66.00
CA PHE A 551 1.42 -3.19 67.37
C PHE A 551 2.68 -3.21 68.26
N ILE A 552 3.27 -2.03 68.46
CA ILE A 552 4.53 -1.84 69.19
C ILE A 552 4.37 -2.03 70.71
N GLY A 553 3.23 -1.62 71.27
CA GLY A 553 2.91 -1.86 72.68
C GLY A 553 3.63 -0.97 73.70
N ALA A 554 4.57 -0.11 73.26
CA ALA A 554 5.29 0.86 74.08
C ALA A 554 4.42 2.07 74.47
N LYS A 555 4.73 2.74 75.59
CA LYS A 555 4.05 3.97 76.06
C LYS A 555 5.03 5.14 76.10
N GLY A 556 4.54 6.38 75.93
CA GLY A 556 5.33 7.61 76.07
C GLY A 556 5.43 8.38 74.76
N GLY A 557 6.54 9.09 74.56
CA GLY A 557 6.93 9.65 73.26
C GLY A 557 8.03 8.81 72.65
N ALA A 558 7.89 8.42 71.38
CA ALA A 558 8.88 7.60 70.67
C ALA A 558 8.75 7.77 69.16
N THR A 559 9.82 7.47 68.43
CA THR A 559 9.88 7.50 66.97
C THR A 559 10.27 6.12 66.46
N TYR A 560 9.59 5.65 65.42
CA TYR A 560 9.87 4.37 64.77
C TYR A 560 9.99 4.58 63.27
N THR A 561 10.91 3.85 62.64
CA THR A 561 11.10 3.82 61.20
C THR A 561 10.58 2.51 60.64
N HIS A 562 9.91 2.57 59.49
CA HIS A 562 9.35 1.41 58.80
C HIS A 562 9.79 1.40 57.34
N LYS A 563 10.10 0.21 56.82
CA LYS A 563 10.25 -0.05 55.39
C LYS A 563 9.67 -1.42 55.07
N VAL A 564 9.17 -1.59 53.85
CA VAL A 564 8.78 -2.91 53.34
C VAL A 564 9.70 -3.27 52.19
N CYS A 565 10.19 -4.50 52.18
CA CYS A 565 10.97 -5.03 51.07
C CYS A 565 10.23 -6.21 50.45
N GLN A 566 10.41 -6.47 49.16
CA GLN A 566 9.88 -7.68 48.55
C GLN A 566 10.42 -8.88 49.36
N GLN A 567 9.57 -9.88 49.62
CA GLN A 567 9.93 -11.01 50.48
C GLN A 567 11.28 -11.62 50.07
N GLY A 568 12.23 -11.70 51.01
CA GLY A 568 13.58 -12.23 50.78
C GLY A 568 14.54 -11.30 50.04
N SER A 569 14.11 -10.10 49.65
CA SER A 569 14.96 -9.06 49.02
C SER A 569 15.41 -8.02 50.04
N THR A 570 16.68 -7.61 49.96
CA THR A 570 17.21 -6.47 50.74
C THR A 570 17.45 -5.23 49.89
N THR A 571 17.20 -5.32 48.58
CA THR A 571 17.50 -4.25 47.60
C THR A 571 16.24 -3.68 46.95
N VAL A 572 15.16 -4.47 46.88
CA VAL A 572 13.84 -4.03 46.40
C VAL A 572 13.00 -3.65 47.61
N CYS A 573 13.18 -2.42 48.09
CA CYS A 573 12.49 -1.90 49.28
C CYS A 573 11.79 -0.58 48.98
N SER A 574 10.72 -0.30 49.72
CA SER A 574 10.13 1.03 49.79
C SER A 574 11.11 2.02 50.40
N ASN A 575 10.87 3.31 50.18
CA ASN A 575 11.48 4.35 51.01
C ASN A 575 11.12 4.14 52.49
N VAL A 576 12.03 4.54 53.39
CA VAL A 576 11.82 4.49 54.84
C VAL A 576 10.80 5.56 55.23
N THR A 577 9.76 5.16 55.96
CA THR A 577 8.75 6.06 56.52
C THR A 577 8.94 6.15 58.04
N THR A 578 8.82 7.35 58.60
CA THR A 578 9.02 7.59 60.04
C THR A 578 7.71 7.97 60.71
N THR A 579 7.35 7.28 61.79
CA THR A 579 6.17 7.58 62.61
C THR A 579 6.60 8.09 63.99
N VAL A 580 6.06 9.24 64.42
CA VAL A 580 6.35 9.87 65.72
C VAL A 580 5.10 9.85 66.60
N PHE A 581 5.25 9.44 67.87
CA PHE A 581 4.16 9.25 68.83
C PHE A 581 4.22 10.19 70.02
#